data_AF-A0A4R0HNI1-F1
#
_entry.id   AF-A0A4R0HNI1-F1
#
_cell.length_a   1.000
_cell.length_b   1.000
_cell.length_c   1.000
_cell.angle_alpha   90.00
_cell.angle_beta   90.00
_cell.angle_gamma   90.00
#
_symmetry.space_group_name_H-M   'P 1'
#
loop_
_entity.id
_entity.type
_entity.pdbx_description
1 polymer ?
#
loop_
_entity_poly.entity_id
_entity_poly.type
_entity_poly.pdbx_seq_one_letter_code
_entity_poly.pdbx_strand_id
1 'polypeptide(L)'
;MSAAVRSLEPLDATGRPTSGLPYGLSQGVIGVVGSATTGYKVVVDSAKLDAKKYESAMSRNLPAAGKPLVKVERSCRSAQSIADAWNAVGDRSWSSDASRTTYAADLDPVSENVVVEYDQATTSPASLAGLRDLSGVQLVAGSLARTSRLSDTPKGGHWGGARITSALKNCTAGFSVVRRSNGQRGSVTAGHCGGPGTVWKSGTNYYGTTTVRTNYPDYDQSLVTGSAYGAKIWTDGPGDTVNTRTVTGGGDPGVGTVICQSGSFSTSLCSLTVRSTSAKYCDTDGCTTYVIRATRGGLVAIVGGDSGGPVYSRRGTSSATVRGIAFAGAGCAASRCTTLYAERYNSITGHLGVTALTG
;
A
#
# COMPACT_ATOMS: atom_id res chain seq x y z
N MET A 1 3.83 40.91 -6.77
CA MET A 1 5.10 40.17 -6.62
C MET A 1 4.90 39.15 -5.51
N SER A 2 4.98 37.86 -5.82
CA SER A 2 4.90 36.81 -4.80
C SER A 2 6.15 36.90 -3.93
N ALA A 3 5.99 37.27 -2.66
CA ALA A 3 7.07 37.22 -1.69
C ALA A 3 7.44 35.74 -1.52
N ALA A 4 8.52 35.30 -2.19
CA ALA A 4 9.09 34.00 -1.93
C ALA A 4 9.52 33.98 -0.46
N VAL A 5 8.72 33.31 0.37
CA VAL A 5 9.02 33.11 1.80
C VAL A 5 10.36 32.36 1.85
N ARG A 6 11.43 33.08 2.22
CA ARG A 6 12.75 32.46 2.38
C ARG A 6 12.68 31.55 3.59
N SER A 7 12.85 30.25 3.36
CA SER A 7 12.95 29.22 4.39
C SER A 7 14.07 29.55 5.38
N LEU A 8 13.88 29.18 6.65
CA LEU A 8 14.91 29.31 7.69
C LEU A 8 16.09 28.37 7.43
N GLU A 9 15.89 27.31 6.66
CA GLU A 9 16.90 26.31 6.29
C GLU A 9 17.08 26.18 4.78
N PRO A 10 18.24 25.66 4.32
CA PRO A 10 18.46 25.37 2.91
C PRO A 10 17.49 24.32 2.38
N LEU A 11 16.89 24.61 1.23
CA LEU A 11 16.01 23.69 0.52
C LEU A 11 16.67 23.24 -0.79
N ASP A 12 16.40 22.00 -1.20
CA ASP A 12 16.78 21.51 -2.52
C ASP A 12 15.93 22.13 -3.63
N ALA A 13 16.21 21.78 -4.89
CA ALA A 13 15.47 22.29 -6.05
C ALA A 13 13.97 21.90 -6.05
N THR A 14 13.57 20.90 -5.25
CA THR A 14 12.18 20.47 -5.07
C THR A 14 11.49 21.13 -3.88
N GLY A 15 12.22 22.00 -3.16
CA GLY A 15 11.75 22.68 -1.97
C GLY A 15 11.89 21.87 -0.68
N ARG A 16 12.57 20.73 -0.67
CA ARG A 16 12.72 19.90 0.55
C ARG A 16 13.94 20.32 1.38
N PRO A 17 13.89 20.19 2.73
CA PRO A 17 15.07 20.40 3.56
C PRO A 17 16.24 19.52 3.12
N THR A 18 17.41 20.11 2.87
CA THR A 18 18.61 19.34 2.52
C THR A 18 19.14 18.51 3.69
N SER A 19 18.64 18.75 4.91
CA SER A 19 18.97 18.02 6.13
C SER A 19 18.31 16.64 6.20
N GLY A 20 17.25 16.38 5.42
CA GLY A 20 16.42 15.17 5.54
C GLY A 20 15.53 15.13 6.80
N LEU A 21 15.54 16.19 7.61
CA LEU A 21 14.75 16.34 8.82
C LEU A 21 13.41 17.05 8.55
N PRO A 22 12.43 16.99 9.47
CA PRO A 22 11.26 17.85 9.45
C PRO A 22 11.62 19.33 9.31
N TYR A 23 10.75 20.09 8.65
CA TYR A 23 11.00 21.50 8.37
C TYR A 23 11.35 22.30 9.64
N GLY A 24 12.43 23.05 9.56
CA GLY A 24 12.92 23.93 10.62
C GLY A 24 13.72 23.22 11.72
N LEU A 25 13.64 21.90 11.84
CA LEU A 25 14.27 21.16 12.95
C LEU A 25 15.80 21.32 12.94
N SER A 26 16.39 21.37 11.74
CA SER A 26 17.84 21.61 11.57
C SER A 26 18.29 22.98 12.14
N GLN A 27 17.37 23.93 12.27
CA GLN A 27 17.59 25.29 12.79
C GLN A 27 17.00 25.48 14.20
N GLY A 28 16.58 24.40 14.86
CA GLY A 28 16.02 24.47 16.21
C GLY A 28 14.53 24.81 16.26
N VAL A 29 13.79 24.78 15.15
CA VAL A 29 12.32 24.95 15.14
C VAL A 29 11.67 23.57 15.09
N ILE A 30 10.89 23.21 16.11
CA ILE A 30 10.23 21.90 16.22
C ILE A 30 8.89 21.90 15.49
N GLY A 31 8.16 23.02 15.58
CA GLY A 31 6.94 23.21 14.81
C GLY A 31 6.10 24.36 15.34
N VAL A 32 4.85 24.41 14.88
CA VAL A 32 3.90 25.47 15.24
C VAL A 32 2.64 24.83 15.81
N VAL A 33 2.19 25.30 16.96
CA VAL A 33 0.94 24.89 17.61
C VAL A 33 0.00 26.08 17.73
N GLY A 34 -1.31 25.80 17.80
CA GLY A 34 -2.34 26.82 17.98
C GLY A 34 -3.17 27.10 16.72
N SER A 35 -3.86 28.24 16.71
CA SER A 35 -4.88 28.57 15.72
C SER A 35 -5.07 30.07 15.60
N ALA A 36 -5.86 30.51 14.61
CA ALA A 36 -6.19 31.93 14.44
C ALA A 36 -6.94 32.53 15.64
N THR A 37 -7.67 31.72 16.41
CA THR A 37 -8.45 32.19 17.57
C THR A 37 -7.63 32.18 18.86
N THR A 38 -6.75 31.21 19.04
CA THR A 38 -5.92 31.06 20.25
C THR A 38 -4.55 31.76 20.14
N GLY A 39 -4.21 32.25 18.95
CA GLY A 39 -2.84 32.57 18.58
C GLY A 39 -2.02 31.31 18.30
N TYR A 40 -0.83 31.54 17.75
CA TYR A 40 0.14 30.52 17.38
C TYR A 40 1.35 30.58 18.32
N LYS A 41 1.92 29.42 18.62
CA LYS A 41 3.22 29.31 19.29
C LYS A 41 4.18 28.54 18.41
N VAL A 42 5.38 29.05 18.24
CA VAL A 42 6.48 28.37 17.56
C VAL A 42 7.31 27.69 18.63
N VAL A 43 7.30 26.35 18.62
CA VAL A 43 8.05 25.53 19.58
C VAL A 43 9.49 25.43 19.09
N VAL A 44 10.45 25.83 19.92
CA VAL A 44 11.86 25.92 19.53
C VAL A 44 12.80 25.33 20.57
N ASP A 45 13.87 24.71 20.10
CA ASP A 45 15.08 24.48 20.88
C ASP A 45 15.90 25.77 20.92
N SER A 46 15.77 26.52 22.01
CA SER A 46 16.46 27.80 22.20
C SER A 46 17.98 27.68 22.19
N ALA A 47 18.55 26.49 22.46
CA ALA A 47 20.00 26.30 22.42
C ALA A 47 20.53 26.17 20.99
N LYS A 48 19.67 25.78 20.04
CA LYS A 48 20.01 25.61 18.62
C LYS A 48 19.51 26.77 17.75
N LEU A 49 18.47 27.47 18.18
CA LEU A 49 17.86 28.57 17.43
C LEU A 49 18.80 29.80 17.34
N ASP A 50 19.07 30.27 16.12
CA ASP A 50 19.62 31.61 15.91
C ASP A 50 18.49 32.65 16.09
N ALA A 51 18.39 33.18 17.31
CA ALA A 51 17.36 34.14 17.69
C ALA A 51 17.32 35.38 16.78
N LYS A 52 18.47 35.93 16.39
CA LYS A 52 18.53 37.12 15.52
C LYS A 52 18.01 36.82 14.12
N LYS A 53 18.42 35.68 13.55
CA LYS A 53 17.95 35.24 12.23
C LYS A 53 16.45 34.94 12.28
N TYR A 54 15.96 34.33 13.35
CA TYR A 54 14.54 34.05 13.56
C TYR A 54 13.71 35.34 13.68
N GLU A 55 14.08 36.27 14.56
CA GLU A 55 13.40 37.56 14.72
C GLU A 55 13.39 38.36 13.41
N SER A 56 14.51 38.35 12.68
CA SER A 56 14.61 38.96 11.36
C SER A 56 13.69 38.30 10.34
N ALA A 57 13.51 36.98 10.39
CA ALA A 57 12.57 36.28 9.52
C ALA A 57 11.11 36.59 9.89
N MET A 58 10.78 36.61 11.17
CA MET A 58 9.43 36.92 11.67
C MET A 58 9.03 38.36 11.32
N SER A 59 9.91 39.32 11.55
CA SER A 59 9.66 40.74 11.26
C SER A 59 9.40 41.02 9.78
N ARG A 60 10.09 40.30 8.87
CA ARG A 60 9.96 40.42 7.41
C ARG A 60 8.75 39.69 6.84
N ASN A 61 8.43 38.51 7.36
CA ASN A 61 7.45 37.62 6.73
C ASN A 61 6.06 37.66 7.39
N LEU A 62 5.94 38.12 8.64
CA LEU A 62 4.63 38.27 9.28
C LEU A 62 4.01 39.65 9.00
N PRO A 63 2.73 39.69 8.56
CA PRO A 63 1.95 40.92 8.52
C PRO A 63 1.88 41.58 9.90
N ALA A 64 1.78 42.92 9.95
CA ALA A 64 1.73 43.66 11.21
C ALA A 64 0.63 43.17 12.16
N ALA A 65 -0.55 42.84 11.63
CA ALA A 65 -1.67 42.28 12.38
C ALA A 65 -1.41 40.87 12.95
N GLY A 66 -0.50 40.10 12.34
CA GLY A 66 -0.16 38.75 12.78
C GLY A 66 0.94 38.69 13.84
N LYS A 67 1.76 39.74 13.98
CA LYS A 67 2.90 39.77 14.93
C LYS A 67 2.49 39.53 16.38
N PRO A 68 1.41 40.13 16.92
CA PRO A 68 0.97 39.89 18.30
C PRO A 68 0.43 38.48 18.54
N LEU A 69 0.03 37.77 17.47
CA LEU A 69 -0.59 36.44 17.55
C LEU A 69 0.44 35.31 17.60
N VAL A 70 1.72 35.57 17.32
CA VAL A 70 2.76 34.54 17.30
C VAL A 70 3.70 34.72 18.48
N LYS A 71 3.84 33.67 19.29
CA LYS A 71 4.76 33.60 20.43
C LYS A 71 5.80 32.52 20.20
N VAL A 72 6.93 32.61 20.90
CA VAL A 72 7.94 31.55 20.95
C VAL A 72 7.72 30.76 22.23
N GLU A 73 7.69 29.44 22.10
CA GLU A 73 7.61 28.50 23.22
C GLU A 73 8.89 27.67 23.25
N ARG A 74 9.50 27.58 24.43
CA ARG A 74 10.73 26.80 24.60
C ARG A 74 10.37 25.32 24.71
N SER A 75 11.02 24.53 23.87
CA SER A 75 10.96 23.08 23.88
C SER A 75 11.53 22.48 25.16
N CYS A 76 10.93 21.38 25.62
CA CYS A 76 11.49 20.53 26.67
C CYS A 76 12.56 19.56 26.12
N ARG A 77 12.56 19.30 24.81
CA ARG A 77 13.52 18.44 24.13
C ARG A 77 14.50 19.22 23.26
N SER A 78 15.72 18.72 23.14
CA SER A 78 16.66 19.28 22.17
C SER A 78 16.27 18.87 20.76
N ALA A 79 16.48 19.75 19.79
CA ALA A 79 16.27 19.46 18.38
C ALA A 79 17.17 18.32 17.89
N GLN A 80 18.33 18.12 18.52
CA GLN A 80 19.18 16.96 18.26
C GLN A 80 18.51 15.65 18.69
N SER A 81 17.94 15.57 19.88
CA SER A 81 17.27 14.35 20.36
C SER A 81 16.07 13.95 19.50
N ILE A 82 15.35 14.93 18.94
CA ILE A 82 14.23 14.68 18.02
C ILE A 82 14.77 14.24 16.65
N ALA A 83 15.84 14.85 16.16
CA ALA A 83 16.49 14.44 14.91
C ALA A 83 17.03 13.01 14.99
N ASP A 84 17.61 12.62 16.13
CA ASP A 84 18.10 11.26 16.36
C ASP A 84 16.94 10.25 16.32
N ALA A 85 15.80 10.55 16.95
CA ALA A 85 14.61 9.72 16.89
C ALA A 85 14.04 9.61 15.46
N TRP A 86 13.97 10.73 14.73
CA TRP A 86 13.51 10.77 13.34
C TRP A 86 14.36 9.89 12.43
N ASN A 87 15.69 10.02 12.54
CA ASN A 87 16.63 9.22 11.78
C ASN A 87 16.55 7.74 12.17
N ALA A 88 16.49 7.41 13.46
CA ALA A 88 16.36 6.02 13.91
C ALA A 88 15.10 5.33 13.37
N VAL A 89 13.97 6.04 13.31
CA VAL A 89 12.74 5.54 12.68
C VAL A 89 12.97 5.28 11.18
N GLY A 90 13.57 6.25 10.47
CA GLY A 90 13.86 6.19 9.03
C GLY A 90 14.86 5.11 8.61
N ASP A 91 15.87 4.86 9.44
CA ASP A 91 16.94 3.90 9.19
C ASP A 91 16.46 2.45 9.23
N ARG A 92 15.31 2.19 9.86
CA ARG A 92 14.68 0.86 9.95
C ARG A 92 15.60 -0.21 10.57
N SER A 93 16.54 0.19 11.41
CA SER A 93 17.45 -0.71 12.14
C SER A 93 16.84 -1.30 13.41
N TRP A 94 15.64 -0.83 13.80
CA TRP A 94 14.92 -1.24 15.01
C TRP A 94 14.37 -2.68 14.97
N SER A 95 14.35 -3.36 13.81
CA SER A 95 14.05 -4.80 13.72
C SER A 95 14.65 -5.41 12.45
N SER A 96 14.98 -6.70 12.49
CA SER A 96 15.46 -7.45 11.32
C SER A 96 14.44 -7.53 10.18
N ASP A 97 13.15 -7.35 10.47
CA ASP A 97 12.05 -7.36 9.50
C ASP A 97 11.37 -5.99 9.32
N ALA A 98 11.99 -4.92 9.82
CA ALA A 98 11.47 -3.54 9.76
C ALA A 98 11.15 -3.07 8.32
N SER A 99 11.85 -3.62 7.32
CA SER A 99 11.58 -3.34 5.91
C SER A 99 10.16 -3.70 5.45
N ARG A 100 9.50 -4.63 6.16
CA ARG A 100 8.12 -5.05 5.88
C ARG A 100 7.10 -4.06 6.45
N THR A 101 7.41 -3.39 7.54
CA THR A 101 6.47 -2.47 8.19
C THR A 101 6.17 -1.28 7.29
N THR A 102 4.88 -1.09 6.99
CA THR A 102 4.36 0.14 6.39
C THR A 102 4.04 1.11 7.51
N TYR A 103 4.59 2.32 7.44
CA TYR A 103 4.36 3.35 8.44
C TYR A 103 4.43 4.75 7.81
N ALA A 104 3.86 5.72 8.50
CA ALA A 104 4.12 7.14 8.33
C ALA A 104 4.77 7.66 9.61
N ALA A 105 5.61 8.67 9.48
CA ALA A 105 6.22 9.36 10.61
C ALA A 105 5.99 10.86 10.45
N ASP A 106 5.64 11.51 11.55
CA ASP A 106 5.51 12.96 11.66
C ASP A 106 6.14 13.45 12.96
N LEU A 107 6.55 14.72 13.01
CA LEU A 107 6.95 15.36 14.25
C LEU A 107 5.75 16.12 14.79
N ASP A 108 5.21 15.67 15.92
CA ASP A 108 4.14 16.38 16.59
C ASP A 108 4.72 17.46 17.52
N PRO A 109 4.55 18.76 17.22
CA PRO A 109 5.10 19.82 18.06
C PRO A 109 4.38 20.01 19.39
N VAL A 110 3.22 19.38 19.62
CA VAL A 110 2.53 19.41 20.92
C VAL A 110 3.17 18.44 21.89
N SER A 111 3.40 17.20 21.46
CA SER A 111 4.06 16.18 22.29
C SER A 111 5.59 16.19 22.20
N GLU A 112 6.15 16.93 21.23
CA GLU A 112 7.56 16.93 20.86
C GLU A 112 8.10 15.53 20.51
N ASN A 113 7.21 14.60 20.14
CA ASN A 113 7.54 13.23 19.77
C ASN A 113 7.51 13.03 18.26
N VAL A 114 8.31 12.06 17.79
CA VAL A 114 8.12 11.49 16.45
C VAL A 114 6.95 10.51 16.54
N VAL A 115 5.82 10.90 15.99
CA VAL A 115 4.62 10.06 15.92
C VAL A 115 4.76 9.12 14.75
N VAL A 116 4.77 7.81 15.03
CA VAL A 116 4.83 6.75 14.03
C VAL A 116 3.48 6.05 13.97
N GLU A 117 2.72 6.35 12.93
CA GLU A 117 1.52 5.57 12.59
C GLU A 117 1.97 4.34 11.79
N TYR A 118 1.67 3.14 12.28
CA TYR A 118 2.07 1.89 11.62
C TYR A 118 0.87 1.06 11.20
N ASP A 119 1.01 0.36 10.07
CA ASP A 119 -0.02 -0.57 9.61
C ASP A 119 0.04 -1.90 10.37
N GLN A 120 -1.05 -2.24 11.04
CA GLN A 120 -1.12 -3.45 11.86
C GLN A 120 -0.99 -4.77 11.07
N ALA A 121 -1.28 -4.79 9.77
CA ALA A 121 -1.12 -5.99 8.93
C ALA A 121 0.33 -6.36 8.69
N THR A 122 1.13 -5.31 8.50
CA THR A 122 2.47 -5.41 7.93
C THR A 122 3.56 -5.44 9.01
N THR A 123 3.25 -4.92 10.20
CA THR A 123 4.15 -4.85 11.35
C THR A 123 4.11 -6.12 12.20
N SER A 124 5.25 -6.80 12.34
CA SER A 124 5.38 -7.96 13.24
C SER A 124 5.47 -7.53 14.71
N PRO A 125 5.25 -8.45 15.68
CA PRO A 125 5.46 -8.15 17.09
C PRO A 125 6.89 -7.69 17.43
N ALA A 126 7.91 -8.26 16.77
CA ALA A 126 9.31 -7.86 16.95
C ALA A 126 9.57 -6.45 16.40
N SER A 127 9.04 -6.16 15.20
CA SER A 127 9.04 -4.82 14.62
C SER A 127 8.37 -3.78 15.55
N LEU A 128 7.23 -4.14 16.13
CA LEU A 128 6.51 -3.27 17.05
C LEU A 128 7.27 -3.04 18.36
N ALA A 129 7.95 -4.07 18.90
CA ALA A 129 8.80 -3.93 20.07
C ALA A 129 10.00 -3.01 19.79
N GLY A 130 10.69 -3.22 18.68
CA GLY A 130 11.83 -2.37 18.28
C GLY A 130 11.46 -0.90 18.13
N LEU A 131 10.30 -0.59 17.56
CA LEU A 131 9.78 0.77 17.48
C LEU A 131 9.46 1.38 18.86
N ARG A 132 8.98 0.57 19.82
CA ARG A 132 8.69 1.04 21.20
C ARG A 132 9.95 1.36 21.99
N ASP A 133 11.06 0.70 21.66
CA ASP A 133 12.34 0.91 22.35
C ASP A 133 13.06 2.20 21.89
N LEU A 134 12.59 2.85 20.83
CA LEU A 134 13.14 4.12 20.36
C LEU A 134 12.71 5.28 21.28
N SER A 135 13.70 5.99 21.82
CA SER A 135 13.46 7.15 22.68
C SER A 135 12.77 8.29 21.91
N GLY A 136 11.69 8.82 22.50
CA GLY A 136 10.97 9.95 21.93
C GLY A 136 10.11 9.64 20.71
N VAL A 137 9.76 8.37 20.53
CA VAL A 137 8.81 7.89 19.52
C VAL A 137 7.48 7.58 20.20
N GLN A 138 6.39 8.01 19.58
CA GLN A 138 5.02 7.69 19.97
C GLN A 138 4.37 6.83 18.90
N LEU A 139 3.82 5.66 19.26
CA LEU A 139 3.22 4.75 18.29
C LEU A 139 1.71 4.89 18.23
N VAL A 140 1.20 4.94 17.00
CA VAL A 140 -0.24 4.90 16.70
C VAL A 140 -0.51 3.71 15.80
N ALA A 141 -1.40 2.82 16.23
CA ALA A 141 -1.86 1.73 15.38
C ALA A 141 -2.82 2.29 14.32
N GLY A 142 -2.55 1.99 13.06
CA GLY A 142 -3.34 2.47 11.92
C GLY A 142 -3.47 1.47 10.79
N SER A 143 -3.90 1.96 9.63
CA SER A 143 -4.02 1.19 8.38
C SER A 143 -3.56 2.07 7.23
N LEU A 144 -2.27 2.01 6.92
CA LEU A 144 -1.64 2.85 5.91
C LEU A 144 -1.53 2.10 4.59
N ALA A 145 -1.94 2.75 3.51
CA ALA A 145 -1.81 2.23 2.16
C ALA A 145 -1.55 3.34 1.16
N ARG A 146 -0.80 3.04 0.10
CA ARG A 146 -0.70 3.93 -1.06
C ARG A 146 -2.03 3.90 -1.83
N THR A 147 -2.50 5.06 -2.27
CA THR A 147 -3.74 5.18 -3.04
C THR A 147 -3.56 4.91 -4.54
N SER A 148 -2.35 4.57 -5.00
CA SER A 148 -2.06 4.32 -6.42
C SER A 148 -2.88 3.18 -7.02
N ARG A 149 -3.23 2.17 -6.21
CA ARG A 149 -4.12 1.06 -6.61
C ARG A 149 -5.59 1.49 -6.77
N LEU A 150 -5.96 2.67 -6.26
CA LEU A 150 -7.33 3.20 -6.27
C LEU A 150 -7.58 4.14 -7.44
N SER A 151 -6.60 4.41 -8.29
CA SER A 151 -6.74 5.35 -9.40
C SER A 151 -5.96 4.85 -10.61
N ASP A 152 -6.06 3.55 -10.87
CA ASP A 152 -5.46 2.97 -12.07
C ASP A 152 -6.15 3.53 -13.32
N THR A 153 -5.40 3.74 -14.38
CA THR A 153 -5.90 4.46 -15.55
C THR A 153 -5.65 3.70 -16.85
N PRO A 154 -6.49 3.89 -17.89
CA PRO A 154 -6.20 3.34 -19.21
C PRO A 154 -4.87 3.85 -19.79
N LYS A 155 -4.38 5.03 -19.37
CA LYS A 155 -3.11 5.62 -19.81
C LYS A 155 -1.96 4.91 -19.09
N GLY A 156 -1.29 3.99 -19.80
CA GLY A 156 -0.32 3.05 -19.23
C GLY A 156 -0.87 1.63 -19.07
N GLY A 157 -2.16 1.45 -19.37
CA GLY A 157 -2.93 0.22 -19.23
C GLY A 157 -3.30 -0.04 -17.77
N HIS A 158 -4.53 -0.49 -17.54
CA HIS A 158 -4.93 -1.04 -16.24
C HIS A 158 -4.09 -2.27 -15.91
N TRP A 159 -3.67 -2.37 -14.66
CA TRP A 159 -2.78 -3.40 -14.14
C TRP A 159 -3.53 -4.34 -13.18
N GLY A 160 -2.94 -5.51 -12.98
CA GLY A 160 -3.38 -6.42 -11.93
C GLY A 160 -3.07 -5.89 -10.53
N GLY A 161 -3.83 -6.31 -9.53
CA GLY A 161 -3.70 -5.84 -8.14
C GLY A 161 -4.37 -4.48 -7.87
N ALA A 162 -4.91 -3.80 -8.89
CA ALA A 162 -5.67 -2.56 -8.71
C ALA A 162 -7.00 -2.84 -7.98
N ARG A 163 -7.49 -1.87 -7.20
CA ARG A 163 -8.85 -1.94 -6.67
C ARG A 163 -9.83 -1.70 -7.82
N ILE A 164 -10.81 -2.58 -7.91
CA ILE A 164 -11.97 -2.43 -8.77
C ILE A 164 -13.22 -2.34 -7.91
N THR A 165 -14.03 -1.31 -8.15
CA THR A 165 -15.24 -1.02 -7.42
C THR A 165 -16.41 -1.01 -8.38
N SER A 166 -17.46 -1.75 -8.03
CA SER A 166 -18.78 -1.66 -8.67
C SER A 166 -19.74 -0.91 -7.75
N ALA A 167 -21.01 -0.81 -8.14
CA ALA A 167 -22.04 -0.25 -7.28
C ALA A 167 -22.23 -1.04 -5.96
N LEU A 168 -21.87 -2.32 -5.94
CA LEU A 168 -22.19 -3.24 -4.84
C LEU A 168 -20.97 -3.83 -4.14
N LYS A 169 -19.81 -3.92 -4.82
CA LYS A 169 -18.65 -4.66 -4.31
C LYS A 169 -17.35 -3.92 -4.56
N ASN A 170 -16.40 -4.16 -3.65
CA ASN A 170 -15.00 -3.82 -3.82
C ASN A 170 -14.22 -5.12 -3.95
N CYS A 171 -13.47 -5.23 -5.04
CA CYS A 171 -12.61 -6.36 -5.33
C CYS A 171 -11.25 -5.87 -5.83
N THR A 172 -10.39 -6.82 -6.14
CA THR A 172 -9.09 -6.59 -6.73
C THR A 172 -9.07 -7.16 -8.14
N ALA A 173 -8.49 -6.41 -9.09
CA ALA A 173 -8.20 -6.92 -10.42
C ALA A 173 -7.10 -7.99 -10.33
N GLY A 174 -7.20 -9.06 -11.11
CA GLY A 174 -6.23 -10.16 -11.13
C GLY A 174 -5.02 -9.83 -11.96
N PHE A 175 -5.00 -10.30 -13.20
CA PHE A 175 -3.94 -9.96 -14.15
C PHE A 175 -4.52 -9.75 -15.53
N SER A 176 -3.81 -8.97 -16.34
CA SER A 176 -4.20 -8.71 -17.71
C SER A 176 -4.04 -9.96 -18.57
N VAL A 177 -4.98 -10.15 -19.49
CA VAL A 177 -5.05 -11.31 -20.37
C VAL A 177 -5.35 -10.91 -21.80
N VAL A 178 -5.13 -11.84 -22.72
CA VAL A 178 -5.50 -11.75 -24.12
C VAL A 178 -6.43 -12.92 -24.44
N ARG A 179 -7.59 -12.64 -25.04
CA ARG A 179 -8.48 -13.68 -25.56
C ARG A 179 -7.82 -14.39 -26.72
N ARG A 180 -7.80 -15.73 -26.67
CA ARG A 180 -7.23 -16.55 -27.76
C ARG A 180 -8.00 -16.44 -29.06
N SER A 181 -9.32 -16.21 -28.99
CA SER A 181 -10.19 -16.20 -30.17
C SER A 181 -10.04 -14.97 -31.05
N ASN A 182 -9.69 -13.81 -30.50
CA ASN A 182 -9.71 -12.54 -31.23
C ASN A 182 -8.63 -11.53 -30.79
N GLY A 183 -7.71 -11.92 -29.92
CA GLY A 183 -6.65 -11.03 -29.44
C GLY A 183 -7.13 -9.89 -28.53
N GLN A 184 -8.41 -9.85 -28.14
CA GLN A 184 -8.93 -8.80 -27.28
C GLN A 184 -8.27 -8.86 -25.90
N ARG A 185 -7.74 -7.72 -25.44
CA ARG A 185 -7.22 -7.58 -24.09
C ARG A 185 -8.34 -7.49 -23.05
N GLY A 186 -8.08 -8.07 -21.89
CA GLY A 186 -8.96 -8.02 -20.73
C GLY A 186 -8.17 -8.09 -19.44
N SER A 187 -8.90 -8.17 -18.33
CA SER A 187 -8.37 -8.46 -17.00
C SER A 187 -9.25 -9.51 -16.34
N VAL A 188 -8.65 -10.46 -15.62
CA VAL A 188 -9.41 -11.46 -14.86
C VAL A 188 -9.69 -10.96 -13.45
N THR A 189 -10.77 -11.41 -12.83
CA THR A 189 -11.07 -11.22 -11.40
C THR A 189 -11.92 -12.39 -10.89
N ALA A 190 -12.27 -12.42 -9.60
CA ALA A 190 -13.09 -13.51 -9.06
C ALA A 190 -14.52 -13.46 -9.62
N GLY A 191 -15.16 -14.61 -9.76
CA GLY A 191 -16.53 -14.75 -10.25
C GLY A 191 -17.58 -14.18 -9.29
N HIS A 192 -17.36 -14.32 -7.99
CA HIS A 192 -18.25 -13.78 -6.95
C HIS A 192 -18.21 -12.24 -6.88
N CYS A 193 -17.18 -11.59 -7.45
CA CYS A 193 -17.07 -10.13 -7.46
C CYS A 193 -18.19 -9.47 -8.27
N GLY A 194 -18.61 -10.08 -9.37
CA GLY A 194 -19.71 -9.57 -10.17
C GLY A 194 -19.97 -10.41 -11.41
N GLY A 195 -21.24 -10.61 -11.73
CA GLY A 195 -21.66 -11.31 -12.95
C GLY A 195 -21.51 -10.47 -14.22
N PRO A 196 -21.81 -11.05 -15.39
CA PRO A 196 -21.84 -10.31 -16.66
C PRO A 196 -22.66 -9.03 -16.57
N GLY A 197 -22.16 -7.95 -17.18
CA GLY A 197 -22.77 -6.62 -17.12
C GLY A 197 -22.34 -5.76 -15.92
N THR A 198 -21.60 -6.32 -14.96
CA THR A 198 -21.06 -5.52 -13.84
C THR A 198 -20.03 -4.52 -14.35
N VAL A 199 -20.31 -3.23 -14.16
CA VAL A 199 -19.38 -2.13 -14.48
C VAL A 199 -18.41 -1.92 -13.32
N TRP A 200 -17.12 -1.86 -13.66
CA TRP A 200 -16.02 -1.67 -12.71
C TRP A 200 -15.32 -0.34 -12.94
N LYS A 201 -14.94 0.30 -11.83
CA LYS A 201 -14.08 1.48 -11.81
C LYS A 201 -12.85 1.24 -10.94
N SER A 202 -11.73 1.86 -11.30
CA SER A 202 -10.61 2.07 -10.37
C SER A 202 -10.60 3.55 -9.98
N GLY A 203 -11.09 3.83 -8.77
CA GLY A 203 -11.41 5.19 -8.35
C GLY A 203 -12.51 5.78 -9.23
N THR A 204 -12.23 6.91 -9.86
CA THR A 204 -13.15 7.54 -10.81
C THR A 204 -13.03 6.98 -12.23
N ASN A 205 -11.97 6.22 -12.54
CA ASN A 205 -11.67 5.77 -13.90
C ASN A 205 -12.44 4.49 -14.25
N TYR A 206 -13.02 4.44 -15.45
CA TYR A 206 -13.61 3.21 -15.97
C TYR A 206 -12.54 2.12 -16.16
N TYR A 207 -12.74 0.98 -15.51
CA TYR A 207 -11.85 -0.17 -15.57
C TYR A 207 -12.28 -1.18 -16.64
N GLY A 208 -13.59 -1.38 -16.77
CA GLY A 208 -14.17 -2.32 -17.71
C GLY A 208 -15.53 -2.83 -17.24
N THR A 209 -16.08 -3.76 -17.99
CA THR A 209 -17.31 -4.47 -17.65
C THR A 209 -17.04 -5.97 -17.63
N THR A 210 -17.56 -6.69 -16.64
CA THR A 210 -17.53 -8.16 -16.66
C THR A 210 -18.28 -8.65 -17.89
N THR A 211 -17.61 -9.36 -18.80
CA THR A 211 -18.20 -9.90 -20.03
C THR A 211 -18.40 -11.41 -19.99
N VAL A 212 -17.60 -12.13 -19.18
CA VAL A 212 -17.73 -13.58 -19.03
C VAL A 212 -17.61 -13.93 -17.56
N ARG A 213 -18.48 -14.82 -17.10
CA ARG A 213 -18.36 -15.55 -15.84
C ARG A 213 -18.79 -16.99 -16.12
N THR A 214 -17.90 -17.94 -15.88
CA THR A 214 -18.11 -19.33 -16.30
C THR A 214 -18.43 -20.19 -15.08
N ASN A 215 -19.63 -20.76 -15.02
CA ASN A 215 -20.05 -21.79 -14.05
C ASN A 215 -19.69 -21.49 -12.59
N TYR A 216 -19.97 -20.27 -12.13
CA TYR A 216 -19.90 -19.97 -10.70
C TYR A 216 -21.01 -20.75 -9.94
N PRO A 217 -20.72 -21.43 -8.81
CA PRO A 217 -19.50 -21.36 -8.00
C PRO A 217 -18.41 -22.41 -8.29
N ASP A 218 -18.63 -23.35 -9.23
CA ASP A 218 -17.65 -24.41 -9.55
C ASP A 218 -16.29 -23.82 -9.96
N TYR A 219 -16.34 -22.66 -10.62
CA TYR A 219 -15.19 -21.81 -10.86
C TYR A 219 -15.44 -20.36 -10.45
N ASP A 220 -14.59 -19.84 -9.58
CA ASP A 220 -14.68 -18.49 -9.05
C ASP A 220 -13.84 -17.51 -9.87
N GLN A 221 -14.21 -17.37 -11.14
CA GLN A 221 -13.45 -16.58 -12.11
C GLN A 221 -14.35 -15.84 -13.11
N SER A 222 -13.92 -14.64 -13.48
CA SER A 222 -14.58 -13.82 -14.47
C SER A 222 -13.59 -13.01 -15.31
N LEU A 223 -14.05 -12.57 -16.48
CA LEU A 223 -13.30 -11.75 -17.42
C LEU A 223 -13.94 -10.38 -17.54
N VAL A 224 -13.12 -9.34 -17.33
CA VAL A 224 -13.46 -7.94 -17.50
C VAL A 224 -12.81 -7.41 -18.78
N THR A 225 -13.57 -6.71 -19.62
CA THR A 225 -13.06 -6.10 -20.85
C THR A 225 -13.63 -4.69 -21.06
N GLY A 226 -13.18 -4.00 -22.12
CA GLY A 226 -13.70 -2.70 -22.52
C GLY A 226 -12.77 -1.52 -22.22
N SER A 227 -11.56 -1.77 -21.73
CA SER A 227 -10.55 -0.74 -21.49
C SER A 227 -9.16 -1.17 -22.00
N ALA A 228 -8.15 -0.32 -21.76
CA ALA A 228 -6.75 -0.67 -22.00
C ALA A 228 -6.17 -1.44 -20.80
N TYR A 229 -5.48 -2.54 -21.08
CA TYR A 229 -4.85 -3.41 -20.07
C TYR A 229 -3.37 -3.60 -20.36
N GLY A 230 -2.54 -3.50 -19.32
CA GLY A 230 -1.08 -3.60 -19.37
C GLY A 230 -0.54 -4.87 -18.72
N ALA A 231 0.65 -5.31 -19.12
CA ALA A 231 1.29 -6.55 -18.65
C ALA A 231 1.90 -6.45 -17.24
N LYS A 232 1.41 -5.55 -16.37
CA LYS A 232 1.96 -5.33 -15.03
C LYS A 232 0.97 -5.75 -13.96
N ILE A 233 1.52 -6.09 -12.80
CA ILE A 233 0.79 -6.24 -11.54
C ILE A 233 1.40 -5.31 -10.48
N TRP A 234 0.54 -4.73 -9.65
CA TRP A 234 0.95 -4.06 -8.43
C TRP A 234 1.47 -5.09 -7.44
N THR A 235 2.62 -4.79 -6.82
CA THR A 235 3.27 -5.65 -5.82
C THR A 235 3.81 -4.86 -4.64
N ASP A 236 3.50 -3.56 -4.53
CA ASP A 236 3.78 -2.76 -3.34
C ASP A 236 3.26 -3.44 -2.07
N GLY A 237 3.91 -3.16 -0.95
CA GLY A 237 3.60 -3.78 0.33
C GLY A 237 4.78 -4.51 0.97
N PRO A 238 4.64 -4.95 2.23
CA PRO A 238 5.63 -5.74 2.99
C PRO A 238 6.09 -7.00 2.26
N GLY A 239 5.18 -7.54 1.44
CA GLY A 239 5.36 -8.79 0.79
C GLY A 239 6.50 -8.73 -0.19
N ASP A 240 6.68 -7.63 -0.93
CA ASP A 240 7.58 -7.52 -2.08
C ASP A 240 8.52 -6.31 -1.98
N THR A 241 9.69 -6.40 -2.62
CA THR A 241 10.70 -5.34 -2.59
C THR A 241 10.50 -4.29 -3.69
N VAL A 242 9.52 -4.50 -4.58
CA VAL A 242 9.20 -3.61 -5.70
C VAL A 242 7.72 -3.31 -5.74
N ASN A 243 7.36 -2.11 -6.21
CA ASN A 243 5.97 -1.66 -6.25
C ASN A 243 5.14 -2.29 -7.38
N THR A 244 5.82 -2.78 -8.42
CA THR A 244 5.19 -3.44 -9.56
C THR A 244 6.09 -4.51 -10.12
N ARG A 245 5.49 -5.53 -10.73
CA ARG A 245 6.21 -6.52 -11.55
C ARG A 245 5.59 -6.64 -12.94
N THR A 246 6.44 -6.80 -13.95
CA THR A 246 6.01 -7.16 -15.31
C THR A 246 5.71 -8.67 -15.36
N VAL A 247 4.54 -9.03 -15.87
CA VAL A 247 4.15 -10.42 -16.11
C VAL A 247 4.90 -10.92 -17.33
N THR A 248 5.67 -12.00 -17.15
CA THR A 248 6.48 -12.63 -18.21
C THR A 248 5.99 -14.02 -18.58
N GLY A 249 4.92 -14.48 -17.94
CA GLY A 249 4.29 -15.77 -18.23
C GLY A 249 3.27 -16.15 -17.18
N GLY A 250 2.62 -17.29 -17.38
CA GLY A 250 1.70 -17.88 -16.42
C GLY A 250 1.76 -19.40 -16.43
N GLY A 251 1.40 -20.00 -15.30
CA GLY A 251 1.37 -21.45 -15.13
C GLY A 251 1.05 -21.84 -13.69
N ASP A 252 0.40 -22.99 -13.51
CA ASP A 252 0.09 -23.51 -12.18
C ASP A 252 1.35 -23.70 -11.32
N PRO A 253 1.31 -23.39 -10.03
CA PRO A 253 2.42 -23.69 -9.14
C PRO A 253 2.40 -25.18 -8.72
N GLY A 254 3.56 -25.76 -8.46
CA GLY A 254 3.65 -27.06 -7.79
C GLY A 254 3.40 -26.94 -6.28
N VAL A 255 3.00 -28.04 -5.64
CA VAL A 255 2.97 -28.13 -4.16
C VAL A 255 4.36 -27.87 -3.60
N GLY A 256 4.46 -27.13 -2.50
CA GLY A 256 5.72 -26.70 -1.89
C GLY A 256 6.30 -25.40 -2.48
N THR A 257 5.78 -24.93 -3.63
CA THR A 257 6.21 -23.65 -4.22
C THR A 257 5.87 -22.50 -3.29
N VAL A 258 6.80 -21.56 -3.15
CA VAL A 258 6.54 -20.28 -2.48
C VAL A 258 5.99 -19.27 -3.49
N ILE A 259 4.85 -18.68 -3.13
CA ILE A 259 4.11 -17.72 -3.94
C ILE A 259 3.83 -16.45 -3.13
N CYS A 260 3.42 -15.42 -3.86
CA CYS A 260 2.88 -14.19 -3.34
C CYS A 260 1.43 -14.05 -3.82
N GLN A 261 0.63 -13.31 -3.07
CA GLN A 261 -0.66 -12.79 -3.50
C GLN A 261 -0.59 -11.26 -3.42
N SER A 262 -1.25 -10.58 -4.34
CA SER A 262 -1.39 -9.12 -4.26
C SER A 262 -2.85 -8.71 -4.25
N GLY A 263 -3.27 -8.12 -3.15
CA GLY A 263 -4.61 -7.60 -2.94
C GLY A 263 -4.62 -6.08 -2.88
N SER A 264 -5.75 -5.44 -3.22
CA SER A 264 -5.88 -3.99 -3.05
C SER A 264 -6.07 -3.56 -1.60
N PHE A 265 -6.40 -4.49 -0.69
CA PHE A 265 -6.55 -4.23 0.73
C PHE A 265 -5.33 -4.68 1.53
N SER A 266 -4.80 -5.88 1.25
CA SER A 266 -3.60 -6.35 1.96
C SER A 266 -2.29 -5.87 1.37
N THR A 267 -2.30 -5.25 0.18
CA THR A 267 -1.11 -5.07 -0.67
C THR A 267 -0.47 -6.42 -1.01
N SER A 268 0.83 -6.50 -1.35
CA SER A 268 1.49 -7.80 -1.53
C SER A 268 1.74 -8.52 -0.21
N LEU A 269 1.38 -9.80 -0.15
CA LEU A 269 1.84 -10.73 0.88
C LEU A 269 2.60 -11.86 0.19
N CYS A 270 3.82 -12.12 0.64
CA CYS A 270 4.68 -13.18 0.12
C CYS A 270 5.05 -14.19 1.21
N SER A 271 5.81 -15.22 0.83
CA SER A 271 6.16 -16.37 1.68
C SER A 271 4.96 -17.27 2.00
N LEU A 272 3.97 -17.30 1.09
CA LEU A 272 2.90 -18.29 1.14
C LEU A 272 3.42 -19.58 0.50
N THR A 273 3.33 -20.70 1.19
CA THR A 273 3.69 -21.99 0.59
C THR A 273 2.44 -22.70 0.12
N VAL A 274 2.44 -23.15 -1.14
CA VAL A 274 1.37 -23.98 -1.71
C VAL A 274 1.32 -25.32 -0.99
N ARG A 275 0.15 -25.64 -0.42
CA ARG A 275 -0.14 -26.90 0.29
C ARG A 275 -0.95 -27.88 -0.54
N SER A 276 -1.70 -27.39 -1.52
CA SER A 276 -2.50 -28.23 -2.42
C SER A 276 -2.85 -27.44 -3.68
N THR A 277 -3.06 -28.15 -4.78
CA THR A 277 -3.61 -27.67 -6.06
C THR A 277 -4.92 -28.38 -6.43
N SER A 278 -5.42 -29.21 -5.51
CA SER A 278 -6.66 -30.00 -5.63
C SER A 278 -7.62 -29.70 -4.48
N ALA A 279 -7.42 -28.58 -3.78
CA ALA A 279 -8.25 -28.22 -2.65
C ALA A 279 -9.68 -27.89 -3.11
N LYS A 280 -10.61 -27.95 -2.16
CA LYS A 280 -11.99 -27.58 -2.32
C LYS A 280 -12.33 -26.51 -1.28
N TYR A 281 -12.99 -25.46 -1.71
CA TYR A 281 -13.58 -24.45 -0.84
C TYR A 281 -15.09 -24.50 -1.04
N CYS A 282 -15.85 -24.54 0.06
CA CYS A 282 -17.30 -24.51 0.00
C CYS A 282 -17.83 -23.42 0.92
N ASP A 283 -18.84 -22.71 0.44
CA ASP A 283 -19.58 -21.69 1.16
C ASP A 283 -21.09 -21.84 0.88
N THR A 284 -21.87 -20.79 1.13
CA THR A 284 -23.32 -20.79 0.90
C THR A 284 -23.70 -20.79 -0.58
N ASP A 285 -22.80 -20.36 -1.47
CA ASP A 285 -23.07 -20.32 -2.91
C ASP A 285 -22.79 -21.68 -3.56
N GLY A 286 -21.85 -22.46 -2.99
CA GLY A 286 -21.58 -23.85 -3.33
C GLY A 286 -20.11 -24.20 -3.14
N CYS A 287 -19.53 -25.05 -4.00
CA CYS A 287 -18.14 -25.49 -3.86
C CYS A 287 -17.30 -25.17 -5.09
N THR A 288 -16.22 -24.41 -4.91
CA THR A 288 -15.15 -24.25 -5.90
C THR A 288 -14.10 -25.34 -5.69
N THR A 289 -13.74 -26.07 -6.75
CA THR A 289 -12.91 -27.28 -6.65
C THR A 289 -11.61 -27.19 -7.44
N TYR A 290 -10.64 -28.04 -7.12
CA TYR A 290 -9.32 -28.06 -7.76
C TYR A 290 -8.57 -26.72 -7.69
N VAL A 291 -8.66 -26.07 -6.52
CA VAL A 291 -8.05 -24.77 -6.27
C VAL A 291 -6.71 -24.88 -5.54
N ILE A 292 -5.93 -23.80 -5.61
CA ILE A 292 -4.72 -23.64 -4.80
C ILE A 292 -5.15 -23.41 -3.35
N ARG A 293 -4.54 -24.13 -2.42
CA ARG A 293 -4.53 -23.77 -0.98
C ARG A 293 -3.11 -23.43 -0.58
N ALA A 294 -2.90 -22.26 0.02
CA ALA A 294 -1.59 -21.82 0.49
C ALA A 294 -1.65 -21.26 1.91
N THR A 295 -0.58 -21.42 2.67
CA THR A 295 -0.48 -20.93 4.06
C THR A 295 0.80 -20.14 4.27
N ARG A 296 0.78 -19.24 5.27
CA ARG A 296 1.89 -18.32 5.56
C ARG A 296 2.40 -18.44 6.99
N GLY A 297 2.56 -19.67 7.48
CA GLY A 297 3.10 -19.93 8.83
C GLY A 297 2.27 -19.29 9.95
N GLY A 298 0.94 -19.29 9.84
CA GLY A 298 0.03 -18.66 10.81
C GLY A 298 -0.15 -17.15 10.64
N LEU A 299 0.63 -16.50 9.76
CA LEU A 299 0.43 -15.09 9.42
C LEU A 299 -0.73 -14.90 8.45
N VAL A 300 -1.20 -13.66 8.33
CA VAL A 300 -2.19 -13.26 7.33
C VAL A 300 -1.69 -13.61 5.93
N ALA A 301 -2.51 -14.36 5.19
CA ALA A 301 -2.30 -14.84 3.83
C ALA A 301 -3.25 -14.19 2.81
N ILE A 302 -4.38 -13.63 3.26
CA ILE A 302 -5.33 -12.86 2.45
C ILE A 302 -6.19 -12.00 3.38
N VAL A 303 -6.66 -10.84 2.88
CA VAL A 303 -7.64 -9.98 3.56
C VAL A 303 -8.92 -9.87 2.71
N GLY A 304 -10.08 -9.75 3.35
CA GLY A 304 -11.35 -9.48 2.67
C GLY A 304 -11.26 -8.26 1.75
N GLY A 305 -11.73 -8.40 0.51
CA GLY A 305 -11.58 -7.41 -0.56
C GLY A 305 -10.40 -7.67 -1.51
N ASP A 306 -9.46 -8.55 -1.14
CA ASP A 306 -8.40 -9.01 -2.03
C ASP A 306 -8.88 -10.00 -3.11
N SER A 307 -10.15 -10.41 -3.05
CA SER A 307 -10.80 -11.26 -4.04
C SER A 307 -10.55 -10.77 -5.46
N GLY A 308 -10.12 -11.68 -6.32
CA GLY A 308 -9.68 -11.45 -7.68
C GLY A 308 -8.21 -11.08 -7.84
N GLY A 309 -7.50 -10.69 -6.78
CA GLY A 309 -6.11 -10.24 -6.85
C GLY A 309 -5.12 -11.30 -7.35
N PRO A 310 -4.03 -10.92 -8.05
CA PRO A 310 -3.14 -11.88 -8.66
C PRO A 310 -2.37 -12.69 -7.62
N VAL A 311 -2.28 -13.99 -7.87
CA VAL A 311 -1.31 -14.88 -7.23
C VAL A 311 -0.14 -15.04 -8.18
N TYR A 312 1.10 -14.90 -7.69
CA TYR A 312 2.29 -14.89 -8.54
C TYR A 312 3.52 -15.48 -7.87
N SER A 313 4.48 -15.93 -8.69
CA SER A 313 5.86 -16.17 -8.26
C SER A 313 6.74 -15.06 -8.79
N ARG A 314 7.73 -14.63 -8.00
CA ARG A 314 8.74 -13.67 -8.45
C ARG A 314 9.67 -14.33 -9.47
N ARG A 315 10.07 -13.57 -10.48
CA ARG A 315 11.10 -13.95 -11.45
C ARG A 315 12.10 -12.80 -11.54
N GLY A 316 13.29 -12.99 -10.99
CA GLY A 316 14.27 -11.92 -10.86
C GLY A 316 13.73 -10.71 -10.07
N THR A 317 14.30 -9.54 -10.34
CA THR A 317 14.03 -8.32 -9.58
C THR A 317 12.71 -7.64 -9.94
N SER A 318 12.32 -7.65 -11.21
CA SER A 318 11.21 -6.86 -11.75
C SER A 318 10.10 -7.65 -12.43
N SER A 319 10.22 -8.98 -12.53
CA SER A 319 9.27 -9.80 -13.26
C SER A 319 8.49 -10.77 -12.37
N ALA A 320 7.36 -11.24 -12.87
CA ALA A 320 6.49 -12.21 -12.23
C ALA A 320 5.98 -13.27 -13.21
N THR A 321 5.71 -14.45 -12.70
CA THR A 321 4.89 -15.47 -13.35
C THR A 321 3.57 -15.58 -12.60
N VAL A 322 2.45 -15.35 -13.29
CA VAL A 322 1.12 -15.46 -12.65
C VAL A 322 0.75 -16.92 -12.43
N ARG A 323 0.19 -17.20 -11.27
CA ARG A 323 -0.18 -18.54 -10.78
C ARG A 323 -1.68 -18.73 -10.68
N GLY A 324 -2.44 -17.63 -10.62
CA GLY A 324 -3.87 -17.67 -10.34
C GLY A 324 -4.45 -16.33 -9.91
N ILE A 325 -5.67 -16.39 -9.38
CA ILE A 325 -6.33 -15.27 -8.70
C ILE A 325 -6.85 -15.72 -7.34
N ALA A 326 -6.65 -14.90 -6.32
CA ALA A 326 -7.18 -15.14 -4.97
C ALA A 326 -8.71 -15.02 -4.98
N PHE A 327 -9.43 -15.87 -4.24
CA PHE A 327 -10.89 -15.73 -4.15
C PHE A 327 -11.47 -15.98 -2.76
N ALA A 328 -10.77 -16.73 -1.90
CA ALA A 328 -11.27 -17.00 -0.55
C ALA A 328 -10.14 -17.16 0.47
N GLY A 329 -10.53 -17.16 1.74
CA GLY A 329 -9.63 -17.42 2.86
C GLY A 329 -10.29 -18.26 3.95
N ALA A 330 -9.47 -18.83 4.82
CA ALA A 330 -9.93 -19.55 6.02
C ALA A 330 -9.06 -19.20 7.24
N GLY A 331 -9.58 -19.52 8.44
CA GLY A 331 -8.95 -19.13 9.71
C GLY A 331 -8.93 -17.61 9.84
N CYS A 332 -10.09 -16.98 9.66
CA CYS A 332 -10.22 -15.54 9.54
C CYS A 332 -10.60 -14.90 10.88
N ALA A 333 -9.94 -13.79 11.21
CA ALA A 333 -10.34 -12.87 12.27
C ALA A 333 -10.42 -11.46 11.66
N ALA A 334 -11.58 -10.80 11.78
CA ALA A 334 -11.84 -9.49 11.16
C ALA A 334 -11.45 -9.44 9.66
N SER A 335 -11.87 -10.45 8.90
CA SER A 335 -11.56 -10.63 7.47
C SER A 335 -10.07 -10.78 7.14
N ARG A 336 -9.18 -10.98 8.11
CA ARG A 336 -7.78 -11.32 7.90
C ARG A 336 -7.62 -12.83 8.08
N CYS A 337 -7.26 -13.53 7.03
CA CYS A 337 -7.26 -15.00 7.00
C CYS A 337 -5.85 -15.55 6.92
N THR A 338 -5.59 -16.67 7.60
CA THR A 338 -4.26 -17.31 7.67
C THR A 338 -4.03 -18.34 6.56
N THR A 339 -5.08 -18.70 5.84
CA THR A 339 -5.06 -19.58 4.67
C THR A 339 -5.64 -18.84 3.46
N LEU A 340 -4.98 -18.95 2.32
CA LEU A 340 -5.41 -18.45 1.02
C LEU A 340 -5.98 -19.60 0.17
N TYR A 341 -7.09 -19.34 -0.51
CA TYR A 341 -7.58 -20.12 -1.65
C TYR A 341 -7.56 -19.29 -2.92
N ALA A 342 -7.10 -19.92 -4.02
CA ALA A 342 -6.96 -19.25 -5.31
C ALA A 342 -7.28 -20.16 -6.50
N GLU A 343 -7.91 -19.59 -7.53
CA GLU A 343 -8.11 -20.25 -8.82
C GLU A 343 -6.77 -20.50 -9.49
N ARG A 344 -6.63 -21.63 -10.17
CA ARG A 344 -5.40 -22.01 -10.88
C ARG A 344 -5.30 -21.29 -12.22
N TYR A 345 -4.09 -20.90 -12.62
CA TYR A 345 -3.85 -20.29 -13.93
C TYR A 345 -4.41 -21.13 -15.09
N ASN A 346 -4.19 -22.45 -15.09
CA ASN A 346 -4.68 -23.33 -16.14
C ASN A 346 -6.22 -23.43 -16.14
N SER A 347 -6.86 -23.37 -14.97
CA SER A 347 -8.33 -23.27 -14.85
C SER A 347 -8.84 -22.00 -15.54
N ILE A 348 -8.27 -20.84 -15.16
CA ILE A 348 -8.62 -19.52 -15.70
C ILE A 348 -8.47 -19.48 -17.21
N THR A 349 -7.31 -19.89 -17.70
CA THR A 349 -7.03 -19.84 -19.12
C THR A 349 -7.88 -20.82 -19.92
N GLY A 350 -8.20 -22.00 -19.38
CA GLY A 350 -9.09 -22.98 -20.00
C GLY A 350 -10.52 -22.47 -20.12
N HIS A 351 -11.13 -22.08 -19.00
CA HIS A 351 -12.55 -21.74 -18.92
C HIS A 351 -12.92 -20.35 -19.47
N LEU A 352 -11.98 -19.40 -19.46
CA LEU A 352 -12.21 -18.07 -20.04
C LEU A 352 -11.66 -17.94 -21.47
N GLY A 353 -10.91 -18.92 -21.96
CA GLY A 353 -10.35 -18.89 -23.32
C GLY A 353 -9.28 -17.81 -23.51
N VAL A 354 -8.44 -17.58 -22.49
CA VAL A 354 -7.46 -16.48 -22.46
C VAL A 354 -6.04 -16.97 -22.18
N THR A 355 -5.03 -16.14 -22.45
CA THR A 355 -3.64 -16.29 -21.97
C THR A 355 -3.22 -15.04 -21.20
N ALA A 356 -2.23 -15.15 -20.31
CA ALA A 356 -1.65 -13.97 -19.67
C ALA A 356 -1.10 -12.99 -20.73
N LEU A 357 -1.37 -11.70 -20.56
CA LEU A 357 -0.68 -10.66 -21.30
C LEU A 357 0.73 -10.51 -20.73
N THR A 358 1.73 -10.78 -21.56
CA THR A 358 3.14 -10.69 -21.18
C THR A 358 3.82 -9.46 -21.79
N GLY A 359 4.90 -9.01 -21.18
CA GLY A 359 5.77 -7.94 -21.70
C GLY A 359 7.20 -8.07 -21.21
#